data_AF-A0A8T4P3D6-F1
#
_entry.id   AF-A0A8T4P3D6-F1
#
_cell.length_a   1.000
_cell.length_b   1.000
_cell.length_c   1.000
_cell.angle_alpha   90.00
_cell.angle_beta   90.00
_cell.angle_gamma   90.00
#
_symmetry.space_group_name_H-M   'P 1'
#
loop_
_entity.id
_entity.type
_entity.pdbx_description
1 polymer ?
#
loop_
_entity_poly.entity_id
_entity_poly.type
_entity_poly.pdbx_seq_one_letter_code
_entity_poly.pdbx_strand_id
1 'polypeptide(L)'
;MKRILLVALIFIIGCAQTNDFGYGAKQINLINSKYNTTMETYPGSIIQIDLMLNDYQELKKIQLQAGQEQFNYLIDYRTLNLEAEKLYIRGQKYGLSGTTKEGFGCKSRPLILESVFFRNSSALKGFEAVDLVRQFVNKYPEDAKSAGLSAKNALFLNATFYEISREARADSNIINRFCPQNVTLELYQQEIRKKTNITEDIIMGMSYDEAVKLWKLIRGII
;
A
#
# COMPACT_ATOMS: atom_id res chain seq x y z
N MET A 1 32.52 71.46 -21.56
CA MET A 1 32.29 70.07 -22.04
C MET A 1 31.75 69.25 -20.87
N LYS A 2 30.42 69.02 -20.82
CA LYS A 2 29.75 68.24 -19.76
C LYS A 2 29.68 66.78 -20.19
N ARG A 3 30.33 65.86 -19.45
CA ARG A 3 30.19 64.42 -19.64
C ARG A 3 28.98 63.95 -18.84
N ILE A 4 27.95 63.49 -19.54
CA ILE A 4 26.77 62.82 -18.98
C ILE A 4 27.18 61.37 -18.74
N LEU A 5 27.22 60.96 -17.46
CA LEU A 5 27.45 59.58 -17.05
C LEU A 5 26.08 58.89 -17.01
N LEU A 6 25.78 58.11 -18.04
CA LEU A 6 24.61 57.22 -18.09
C LEU A 6 24.92 55.97 -17.25
N VAL A 7 24.37 55.92 -16.03
CA VAL A 7 24.36 54.70 -15.23
C VAL A 7 23.21 53.83 -15.73
N ALA A 8 23.54 52.82 -16.53
CA ALA A 8 22.61 51.76 -16.87
C ALA A 8 22.36 50.88 -15.65
N LEU A 9 21.25 51.11 -14.95
CA LEU A 9 20.72 50.17 -13.95
C LEU A 9 20.17 48.95 -14.70
N ILE A 10 20.98 47.90 -14.77
CA ILE A 10 20.53 46.57 -15.20
C ILE A 10 19.74 45.98 -14.03
N PHE A 11 18.41 46.06 -14.09
CA PHE A 11 17.52 45.26 -13.25
C PHE A 11 17.66 43.80 -13.67
N ILE A 12 18.52 43.06 -12.97
CA ILE A 12 18.47 41.59 -12.97
C ILE A 12 17.22 41.22 -12.18
N ILE A 13 16.10 41.05 -12.90
CA ILE A 13 14.91 40.38 -12.36
C ILE A 13 15.31 38.91 -12.22
N GLY A 14 15.97 38.57 -11.11
CA GLY A 14 16.00 37.21 -10.65
C GLY A 14 14.56 36.87 -10.28
N CYS A 15 13.90 36.01 -11.07
CA CYS A 15 12.69 35.35 -10.61
C CYS A 15 13.07 34.57 -9.35
N ALA A 16 12.89 35.18 -8.17
CA ALA A 16 12.83 34.45 -6.93
C ALA A 16 11.68 33.45 -7.12
N GLN A 17 12.03 32.18 -7.32
CA GLN A 17 11.05 31.14 -7.53
C GLN A 17 10.24 31.08 -6.22
N THR A 18 8.99 31.53 -6.27
CA THR A 18 8.10 31.47 -5.11
C THR A 18 7.87 29.99 -4.80
N ASN A 19 8.13 29.61 -3.55
CA ASN A 19 7.80 28.27 -3.07
C ASN A 19 6.29 28.19 -2.84
N ASP A 20 5.51 28.20 -3.91
CA ASP A 20 4.06 28.09 -3.91
C ASP A 20 3.59 26.67 -4.29
N PHE A 21 2.28 26.46 -4.40
CA PHE A 21 1.71 25.19 -4.84
C PHE A 21 2.28 24.71 -6.19
N GLY A 22 2.51 25.62 -7.15
CA GLY A 22 3.06 25.27 -8.46
C GLY A 22 4.48 24.72 -8.36
N TYR A 23 5.30 25.31 -7.48
CA TYR A 23 6.60 24.73 -7.12
C TYR A 23 6.45 23.33 -6.54
N GLY A 24 5.54 23.14 -5.57
CA GLY A 24 5.27 21.84 -4.94
C GLY A 24 4.84 20.76 -5.95
N ALA A 25 3.86 21.08 -6.81
CA ALA A 25 3.40 20.18 -7.87
C ALA A 25 4.52 19.80 -8.85
N LYS A 26 5.44 20.73 -9.15
CA LYS A 26 6.62 20.44 -9.97
C LYS A 26 7.55 19.43 -9.28
N GLN A 27 7.77 19.54 -7.97
CA GLN A 27 8.58 18.56 -7.24
C GLN A 27 7.96 17.16 -7.24
N ILE A 28 6.63 17.06 -7.09
CA ILE A 28 5.89 15.80 -7.22
C ILE A 28 6.13 15.18 -8.60
N ASN A 29 6.05 15.97 -9.67
CA ASN A 29 6.29 15.51 -11.04
C ASN A 29 7.74 15.04 -11.28
N LEU A 30 8.72 15.66 -10.61
CA LEU A 30 10.11 15.21 -10.66
C LEU A 30 10.28 13.83 -10.01
N ILE A 31 9.67 13.59 -8.86
CA ILE A 31 9.66 12.27 -8.22
C ILE A 31 8.94 11.26 -9.11
N ASN A 32 7.73 11.58 -9.59
CA ASN A 32 6.99 10.68 -10.48
C ASN A 32 7.80 10.29 -11.72
N SER A 33 8.48 11.25 -12.35
CA SER A 33 9.38 11.02 -13.50
C SER A 33 10.57 10.13 -13.14
N LYS A 34 11.19 10.32 -11.96
CA LYS A 34 12.32 9.49 -11.48
C LYS A 34 11.97 8.00 -11.44
N TYR A 35 10.70 7.67 -11.16
CA TYR A 35 10.20 6.29 -11.09
C TYR A 35 9.38 5.85 -12.31
N ASN A 36 9.33 6.65 -13.39
CA ASN A 36 8.51 6.39 -14.58
C ASN A 36 7.01 6.19 -14.26
N THR A 37 6.47 7.05 -13.40
CA THR A 37 5.07 7.01 -12.97
C THR A 37 4.35 8.33 -13.20
N THR A 38 3.03 8.31 -13.03
CA THR A 38 2.16 9.49 -12.95
C THR A 38 1.46 9.52 -11.60
N MET A 39 0.55 10.47 -11.38
CA MET A 39 -0.33 10.45 -10.20
C MET A 39 -1.26 9.23 -10.12
N GLU A 40 -1.41 8.49 -11.23
CA GLU A 40 -2.33 7.36 -11.37
C GLU A 40 -1.62 6.00 -11.52
N THR A 41 -0.37 6.00 -11.99
CA THR A 41 0.39 4.75 -12.19
C THR A 41 1.35 4.50 -11.03
N TYR A 42 1.88 3.28 -10.92
CA TYR A 42 2.76 2.88 -9.82
C TYR A 42 4.07 2.30 -10.35
N PRO A 43 5.15 2.32 -9.55
CA PRO A 43 6.36 1.60 -9.89
C PRO A 43 6.10 0.09 -9.95
N GLY A 44 6.85 -0.64 -10.78
CA GLY A 44 6.63 -2.06 -11.03
C GLY A 44 7.10 -3.00 -9.92
N SER A 45 7.59 -2.49 -8.78
CA SER A 45 8.12 -3.31 -7.69
C SER A 45 7.96 -2.67 -6.31
N ILE A 46 7.86 -3.49 -5.27
CA ILE A 46 7.81 -3.03 -3.87
C ILE A 46 9.04 -2.20 -3.51
N ILE A 47 10.23 -2.57 -3.98
CA ILE A 47 11.47 -1.84 -3.70
C ILE A 47 11.39 -0.42 -4.25
N GLN A 48 10.93 -0.25 -5.49
CA GLN A 48 10.76 1.07 -6.08
C GLN A 48 9.66 1.87 -5.38
N ILE A 49 8.56 1.22 -4.97
CA ILE A 49 7.52 1.87 -4.16
C ILE A 49 8.10 2.38 -2.84
N ASP A 50 8.92 1.59 -2.15
CA ASP A 50 9.53 1.98 -0.87
C ASP A 50 10.49 3.16 -1.04
N LEU A 51 11.31 3.16 -2.08
CA LEU A 51 12.18 4.30 -2.41
C LEU A 51 11.36 5.55 -2.73
N MET A 52 10.29 5.40 -3.51
CA MET A 52 9.41 6.51 -3.87
C MET A 52 8.67 7.07 -2.64
N LEU A 53 8.19 6.21 -1.74
CA LEU A 53 7.57 6.62 -0.46
C LEU A 53 8.53 7.46 0.38
N ASN A 54 9.80 7.07 0.47
CA ASN A 54 10.82 7.86 1.17
C ASN A 54 11.02 9.23 0.52
N ASP A 55 11.09 9.31 -0.81
CA ASP A 55 11.18 10.60 -1.52
C ASP A 55 9.95 11.50 -1.22
N TYR A 56 8.74 10.94 -1.13
CA TYR A 56 7.55 11.70 -0.73
C TYR A 56 7.58 12.14 0.74
N GLN A 57 8.12 11.32 1.64
CA GLN A 57 8.30 11.69 3.05
C GLN A 57 9.30 12.85 3.21
N GLU A 58 10.39 12.86 2.44
CA GLU A 58 11.31 13.99 2.39
C GLU A 58 10.65 15.22 1.77
N LEU A 59 9.90 15.03 0.67
CA LEU A 59 9.19 16.11 0.01
C LEU A 59 8.15 16.79 0.93
N LYS A 60 7.48 16.02 1.79
CA LYS A 60 6.50 16.53 2.77
C LYS A 60 7.11 17.52 3.77
N LYS A 61 8.44 17.51 3.95
CA LYS A 61 9.13 18.44 4.85
C LYS A 61 9.29 19.84 4.26
N ILE A 62 9.08 20.01 2.95
CA ILE A 62 9.15 21.32 2.30
C ILE A 62 8.02 22.21 2.82
N GLN A 63 8.38 23.43 3.22
CA GLN A 63 7.45 24.48 3.60
C GLN A 63 7.23 25.43 2.42
N LEU A 64 5.97 25.50 1.97
CA LEU A 64 5.50 26.42 0.95
C LEU A 64 5.03 27.72 1.58
N GLN A 65 5.32 28.84 0.94
CA GLN A 65 4.85 30.18 1.33
C GLN A 65 3.35 30.35 1.04
N ALA A 66 2.84 29.64 0.03
CA ALA A 66 1.42 29.63 -0.33
C ALA A 66 1.02 28.25 -0.85
N GLY A 67 -0.21 27.82 -0.57
CA GLY A 67 -0.75 26.57 -1.08
C GLY A 67 -0.28 25.29 -0.39
N GLN A 68 0.22 25.41 0.86
CA GLN A 68 0.69 24.26 1.66
C GLN A 68 -0.38 23.19 1.84
N GLU A 69 -1.64 23.59 2.05
CA GLU A 69 -2.73 22.65 2.26
C GLU A 69 -3.01 21.82 1.00
N GLN A 70 -3.09 22.46 -0.18
CA GLN A 70 -3.26 21.78 -1.47
C GLN A 70 -2.10 20.82 -1.77
N PHE A 71 -0.88 21.24 -1.45
CA PHE A 71 0.30 20.42 -1.60
C PHE A 71 0.26 19.18 -0.67
N ASN A 72 -0.17 19.36 0.59
CA ASN A 72 -0.36 18.24 1.52
C ASN A 72 -1.39 17.24 1.01
N TYR A 73 -2.52 17.70 0.44
CA TYR A 73 -3.50 16.81 -0.18
C TYR A 73 -2.89 15.93 -1.27
N LEU A 74 -2.05 16.49 -2.16
CA LEU A 74 -1.40 15.71 -3.22
C LEU A 74 -0.40 14.69 -2.68
N ILE A 75 0.43 15.10 -1.72
CA ILE A 75 1.40 14.19 -1.09
C ILE A 75 0.68 13.07 -0.37
N ASP A 76 -0.29 13.39 0.47
CA ASP A 76 -0.98 12.39 1.30
C ASP A 76 -1.80 11.43 0.44
N TYR A 77 -2.47 11.94 -0.59
CA TYR A 77 -3.10 11.11 -1.61
C TYR A 77 -2.09 10.14 -2.23
N ARG A 78 -0.96 10.65 -2.72
CA ARG A 78 0.02 9.85 -3.45
C ARG A 78 0.70 8.82 -2.55
N THR A 79 1.02 9.18 -1.32
CA THR A 79 1.57 8.29 -0.29
C THR A 79 0.60 7.15 0.01
N LEU A 80 -0.67 7.45 0.31
CA LEU A 80 -1.67 6.41 0.59
C LEU A 80 -1.91 5.49 -0.61
N ASN A 81 -1.90 6.05 -1.82
CA ASN A 81 -2.09 5.25 -3.03
C ASN A 81 -0.89 4.31 -3.29
N LEU A 82 0.34 4.75 -3.02
CA LEU A 82 1.54 3.91 -3.07
C LEU A 82 1.54 2.82 -1.97
N GLU A 83 1.11 3.15 -0.76
CA GLU A 83 0.95 2.18 0.33
C GLU A 83 -0.10 1.11 -0.01
N ALA A 84 -1.23 1.53 -0.60
CA ALA A 84 -2.28 0.64 -1.06
C ALA A 84 -1.74 -0.34 -2.12
N GLU A 85 -0.99 0.16 -3.12
CA GLU A 85 -0.38 -0.69 -4.15
C GLU A 85 0.66 -1.66 -3.57
N LYS A 86 1.52 -1.20 -2.67
CA LYS A 86 2.49 -2.06 -1.97
C LYS A 86 1.80 -3.24 -1.27
N LEU A 87 0.70 -2.98 -0.59
CA LEU A 87 -0.11 -4.00 0.08
C LEU A 87 -0.81 -4.92 -0.94
N TYR A 88 -1.30 -4.36 -2.05
CA TYR A 88 -1.90 -5.16 -3.12
C TYR A 88 -0.89 -6.15 -3.71
N ILE A 89 0.30 -5.71 -4.10
CA ILE A 89 1.37 -6.57 -4.61
C ILE A 89 1.73 -7.66 -3.59
N ARG A 90 1.82 -7.33 -2.29
CA ARG A 90 2.02 -8.32 -1.22
C ARG A 90 0.88 -9.34 -1.14
N GLY A 91 -0.36 -8.90 -1.32
CA GLY A 91 -1.53 -9.79 -1.36
C GLY A 91 -1.53 -10.74 -2.55
N GLN A 92 -0.93 -10.34 -3.67
CA GLN A 92 -0.83 -11.14 -4.90
C GLN A 92 0.37 -12.10 -4.92
N LYS A 93 1.28 -12.03 -3.94
CA LYS A 93 2.54 -12.80 -3.95
C LYS A 93 2.36 -14.33 -4.00
N TYR A 94 1.18 -14.82 -3.65
CA TYR A 94 0.83 -16.25 -3.64
C TYR A 94 0.14 -16.74 -4.91
N GLY A 95 -0.18 -15.84 -5.86
CA GLY A 95 -0.94 -16.17 -7.06
C GLY A 95 -2.22 -16.94 -6.73
N LEU A 96 -2.45 -18.05 -7.45
CA LEU A 96 -3.63 -18.90 -7.27
C LEU A 96 -3.76 -19.47 -5.84
N SER A 97 -2.65 -19.70 -5.15
CA SER A 97 -2.65 -20.24 -3.79
C SER A 97 -3.14 -19.24 -2.73
N GLY A 98 -3.25 -17.95 -3.08
CA GLY A 98 -3.72 -16.88 -2.20
C GLY A 98 -5.22 -16.58 -2.32
N THR A 99 -5.96 -17.31 -3.13
CA THR A 99 -7.39 -17.08 -3.41
C THR A 99 -8.19 -18.38 -3.40
N THR A 100 -9.51 -18.27 -3.41
CA THR A 100 -10.45 -19.40 -3.50
C THR A 100 -11.02 -19.58 -4.92
N LYS A 101 -10.68 -18.68 -5.86
CA LYS A 101 -11.27 -18.64 -7.22
C LYS A 101 -11.01 -19.87 -8.08
N GLU A 102 -9.81 -20.45 -8.04
CA GLU A 102 -9.38 -21.56 -8.91
C GLU A 102 -9.43 -22.93 -8.20
N GLY A 103 -10.30 -23.07 -7.20
CA GLY A 103 -10.31 -24.22 -6.31
C GLY A 103 -9.18 -24.15 -5.27
N PHE A 104 -9.44 -24.64 -4.07
CA PHE A 104 -8.51 -24.56 -2.95
C PHE A 104 -8.64 -25.78 -2.04
N GLY A 105 -7.58 -26.08 -1.30
CA GLY A 105 -7.58 -27.07 -0.23
C GLY A 105 -7.31 -26.42 1.12
N CYS A 106 -7.69 -27.06 2.22
CA CYS A 106 -7.50 -26.47 3.56
C CYS A 106 -6.05 -26.23 3.98
N LYS A 107 -5.08 -26.78 3.24
CA LYS A 107 -3.65 -26.48 3.40
C LYS A 107 -3.26 -25.09 2.91
N SER A 108 -3.97 -24.52 1.94
CA SER A 108 -3.71 -23.14 1.45
C SER A 108 -4.35 -22.08 2.34
N ARG A 109 -5.12 -22.46 3.37
CA ARG A 109 -5.77 -21.53 4.31
C ARG A 109 -4.83 -20.44 4.83
N PRO A 110 -3.61 -20.72 5.33
CA PRO A 110 -2.72 -19.66 5.82
C PRO A 110 -2.37 -18.63 4.74
N LEU A 111 -2.11 -19.09 3.51
CA LEU A 111 -1.75 -18.23 2.38
C LEU A 111 -2.94 -17.36 1.93
N ILE A 112 -4.14 -17.96 1.88
CA ILE A 112 -5.38 -17.25 1.56
C ILE A 112 -5.67 -16.18 2.63
N LEU A 113 -5.57 -16.53 3.92
CA LEU A 113 -5.82 -15.57 5.00
C LEU A 113 -4.84 -14.40 5.00
N GLU A 114 -3.56 -14.66 4.73
CA GLU A 114 -2.56 -13.59 4.62
C GLU A 114 -2.80 -12.73 3.36
N SER A 115 -3.13 -13.34 2.22
CA SER A 115 -3.52 -12.60 1.01
C SER A 115 -4.74 -11.70 1.25
N VAL A 116 -5.76 -12.24 1.91
CA VAL A 116 -6.98 -11.52 2.31
C VAL A 116 -6.63 -10.34 3.22
N PHE A 117 -5.76 -10.55 4.22
CA PHE A 117 -5.31 -9.48 5.11
C PHE A 117 -4.67 -8.32 4.33
N PHE A 118 -3.74 -8.62 3.43
CA PHE A 118 -3.07 -7.59 2.63
C PHE A 118 -4.01 -6.89 1.65
N ARG A 119 -4.88 -7.63 0.95
CA ARG A 119 -5.87 -7.04 0.03
C ARG A 119 -6.88 -6.15 0.76
N ASN A 120 -7.37 -6.56 1.93
CA ASN A 120 -8.22 -5.70 2.76
C ASN A 120 -7.49 -4.44 3.23
N SER A 121 -6.24 -4.58 3.69
CA SER A 121 -5.43 -3.44 4.13
C SER A 121 -5.15 -2.47 2.99
N SER A 122 -4.89 -3.00 1.78
CA SER A 122 -4.75 -2.23 0.55
C SER A 122 -6.02 -1.43 0.25
N ALA A 123 -7.20 -2.08 0.31
CA ALA A 123 -8.47 -1.41 0.06
C ALA A 123 -8.77 -0.29 1.08
N LEU A 124 -8.46 -0.49 2.36
CA LEU A 124 -8.63 0.55 3.39
C LEU A 124 -7.80 1.80 3.07
N LYS A 125 -6.51 1.62 2.75
CA LYS A 125 -5.63 2.71 2.30
C LYS A 125 -6.12 3.37 1.02
N GLY A 126 -6.63 2.57 0.10
CA GLY A 126 -7.24 3.05 -1.12
C GLY A 126 -8.48 3.91 -0.90
N PHE A 127 -9.37 3.55 0.04
CA PHE A 127 -10.53 4.36 0.39
C PHE A 127 -10.14 5.67 1.08
N GLU A 128 -9.11 5.67 1.93
CA GLU A 128 -8.53 6.90 2.49
C GLU A 128 -8.02 7.82 1.37
N ALA A 129 -7.30 7.26 0.39
CA ALA A 129 -6.81 8.01 -0.77
C ALA A 129 -7.96 8.59 -1.63
N VAL A 130 -9.04 7.82 -1.83
CA VAL A 130 -10.25 8.28 -2.54
C VAL A 130 -10.86 9.49 -1.84
N ASP A 131 -10.99 9.44 -0.52
CA ASP A 131 -11.57 10.55 0.23
C ASP A 131 -10.73 11.82 0.12
N LEU A 132 -9.39 11.71 0.20
CA LEU A 132 -8.49 12.84 -0.01
C LEU A 132 -8.63 13.45 -1.41
N VAL A 133 -8.71 12.65 -2.48
CA VAL A 133 -8.91 13.18 -3.83
C VAL A 133 -10.25 13.89 -3.95
N ARG A 134 -11.32 13.33 -3.36
CA ARG A 134 -12.65 13.96 -3.38
C ARG A 134 -12.63 15.30 -2.66
N GLN A 135 -12.03 15.35 -1.47
CA GLN A 135 -11.87 16.60 -0.72
C GLN A 135 -11.05 17.62 -1.50
N PHE A 136 -9.92 17.22 -2.09
CA PHE A 136 -9.04 18.09 -2.86
C PHE A 136 -9.74 18.67 -4.10
N VAL A 137 -10.40 17.82 -4.89
CA VAL A 137 -11.15 18.24 -6.09
C VAL A 137 -12.30 19.20 -5.73
N ASN A 138 -12.99 18.95 -4.63
CA ASN A 138 -14.12 19.79 -4.21
C ASN A 138 -13.66 21.13 -3.63
N LYS A 139 -12.57 21.14 -2.85
CA LYS A 139 -12.09 22.32 -2.13
C LYS A 139 -11.19 23.21 -3.00
N TYR A 140 -10.42 22.62 -3.91
CA TYR A 140 -9.44 23.30 -4.77
C TYR A 140 -9.51 22.81 -6.23
N PRO A 141 -10.63 23.06 -6.94
CA PRO A 141 -10.86 22.48 -8.26
C PRO A 141 -9.83 22.87 -9.33
N GLU A 142 -9.35 24.13 -9.32
CA GLU A 142 -8.34 24.59 -10.29
C GLU A 142 -6.96 23.96 -10.03
N ASP A 143 -6.55 23.89 -8.75
CA ASP A 143 -5.31 23.24 -8.34
C ASP A 143 -5.36 21.73 -8.66
N ALA A 144 -6.51 21.07 -8.40
CA ALA A 144 -6.71 19.67 -8.74
C ALA A 144 -6.61 19.41 -10.24
N LYS A 145 -7.25 20.26 -11.06
CA LYS A 145 -7.16 20.20 -12.52
C LYS A 145 -5.71 20.37 -13.00
N SER A 146 -4.97 21.31 -12.41
CA SER A 146 -3.56 21.54 -12.75
C SER A 146 -2.66 20.34 -12.39
N ALA A 147 -3.03 19.58 -11.35
CA ALA A 147 -2.36 18.34 -10.94
C ALA A 147 -2.85 17.09 -11.68
N GLY A 148 -3.76 17.23 -12.65
CA GLY A 148 -4.33 16.12 -13.41
C GLY A 148 -5.32 15.26 -12.64
N LEU A 149 -5.92 15.79 -11.56
CA LEU A 149 -6.92 15.11 -10.75
C LEU A 149 -8.32 15.68 -11.00
N SER A 150 -9.30 14.80 -10.94
CA SER A 150 -10.71 15.11 -11.17
C SER A 150 -11.61 14.15 -10.38
N ALA A 151 -12.91 14.45 -10.34
CA ALA A 151 -13.91 13.55 -9.74
C ALA A 151 -13.91 12.16 -10.41
N LYS A 152 -13.55 12.07 -11.69
CA LYS A 152 -13.39 10.80 -12.41
C LYS A 152 -12.32 9.93 -11.74
N ASN A 153 -11.18 10.51 -11.36
CA ASN A 153 -10.10 9.79 -10.68
C ASN A 153 -10.58 9.14 -9.38
N ALA A 154 -11.29 9.90 -8.55
CA ALA A 154 -11.88 9.36 -7.32
C ALA A 154 -12.86 8.20 -7.59
N LEU A 155 -13.69 8.29 -8.63
CA LEU A 155 -14.61 7.22 -9.00
C LEU A 155 -13.89 5.94 -9.45
N PHE A 156 -12.87 6.06 -10.30
CA PHE A 156 -12.08 4.91 -10.75
C PHE A 156 -11.32 4.26 -9.60
N LEU A 157 -10.64 5.04 -8.75
CA LEU A 157 -9.97 4.51 -7.57
C LEU A 157 -10.96 3.80 -6.64
N ASN A 158 -12.12 4.41 -6.38
CA ASN A 158 -13.14 3.82 -5.52
C ASN A 158 -13.63 2.48 -6.06
N ALA A 159 -13.88 2.38 -7.37
CA ALA A 159 -14.27 1.13 -8.01
C ALA A 159 -13.18 0.06 -7.88
N THR A 160 -11.91 0.43 -8.12
CA THR A 160 -10.77 -0.48 -7.96
C THR A 160 -10.67 -1.06 -6.55
N PHE A 161 -10.70 -0.21 -5.52
CA PHE A 161 -10.56 -0.67 -4.14
C PHE A 161 -11.81 -1.37 -3.61
N TYR A 162 -13.00 -1.04 -4.14
CA TYR A 162 -14.21 -1.80 -3.90
C TYR A 162 -14.09 -3.24 -4.39
N GLU A 163 -13.58 -3.44 -5.61
CA GLU A 163 -13.36 -4.77 -6.17
C GLU A 163 -12.34 -5.57 -5.34
N ILE A 164 -11.20 -4.96 -4.97
CA ILE A 164 -10.19 -5.60 -4.11
C ILE A 164 -10.80 -6.03 -2.77
N SER A 165 -11.56 -5.15 -2.11
CA SER A 165 -12.22 -5.45 -0.83
C SER A 165 -13.27 -6.56 -0.97
N ARG A 166 -14.07 -6.51 -2.04
CA ARG A 166 -15.11 -7.51 -2.32
C ARG A 166 -14.52 -8.89 -2.52
N GLU A 167 -13.43 -9.00 -3.28
CA GLU A 167 -12.73 -10.26 -3.51
C GLU A 167 -12.10 -10.81 -2.23
N ALA A 168 -11.44 -9.96 -1.44
CA ALA A 168 -10.85 -10.36 -0.17
C ALA A 168 -11.92 -10.85 0.82
N ARG A 169 -13.09 -10.19 0.87
CA ARG A 169 -14.24 -10.63 1.68
C ARG A 169 -14.79 -11.97 1.20
N ALA A 170 -14.93 -12.16 -0.11
CA ALA A 170 -15.39 -13.43 -0.68
C ALA A 170 -14.45 -14.58 -0.30
N ASP A 171 -13.15 -14.41 -0.52
CA ASP A 171 -12.13 -15.40 -0.17
C ASP A 171 -12.12 -15.70 1.34
N SER A 172 -12.24 -14.67 2.19
CA SER A 172 -12.35 -14.83 3.65
C SER A 172 -13.56 -15.66 4.05
N ASN A 173 -14.73 -15.36 3.49
CA ASN A 173 -15.97 -16.06 3.81
C ASN A 173 -15.90 -17.53 3.36
N ILE A 174 -15.40 -17.78 2.16
CA ILE A 174 -15.28 -19.11 1.58
C ILE A 174 -14.28 -19.94 2.41
N ILE A 175 -13.07 -19.43 2.67
CA ILE A 175 -12.05 -20.22 3.39
C ILE A 175 -12.46 -20.53 4.83
N ASN A 176 -13.15 -19.61 5.51
CA ASN A 176 -13.65 -19.82 6.86
C ASN A 176 -14.83 -20.81 6.92
N ARG A 177 -15.64 -20.88 5.87
CA ARG A 177 -16.76 -21.83 5.77
C ARG A 177 -16.30 -23.25 5.48
N PHE A 178 -15.39 -23.43 4.53
CA PHE A 178 -14.99 -24.76 4.06
C PHE A 178 -13.78 -25.33 4.80
N CYS A 179 -12.93 -24.48 5.36
CA CYS A 179 -11.73 -24.87 6.10
C CYS A 179 -11.71 -24.17 7.46
N PRO A 180 -12.62 -24.50 8.38
CA PRO A 180 -12.62 -23.91 9.71
C PRO A 180 -11.33 -24.28 10.45
N GLN A 181 -10.92 -23.42 11.38
CA GLN A 181 -9.58 -23.44 11.98
C GLN A 181 -9.24 -24.76 12.69
N ASN A 182 -10.25 -25.44 13.23
CA ASN A 182 -10.15 -26.78 13.80
C ASN A 182 -9.78 -27.85 12.77
N VAL A 183 -10.36 -27.82 11.57
CA VAL A 183 -10.07 -28.80 10.50
C VAL A 183 -8.64 -28.66 9.99
N THR A 184 -8.14 -27.43 9.83
CA THR A 184 -6.73 -27.21 9.43
C THR A 184 -5.76 -27.68 10.51
N LEU A 185 -6.08 -27.45 11.80
CA LEU A 185 -5.30 -27.96 12.91
C LEU A 185 -5.25 -29.50 12.92
N GLU A 186 -6.39 -30.16 12.74
CA GLU A 186 -6.47 -31.63 12.65
C GLU A 186 -5.65 -32.18 11.47
N LEU A 187 -5.74 -31.57 10.30
CA LEU A 187 -4.94 -31.99 9.13
C LEU A 187 -3.43 -31.83 9.37
N TYR A 188 -3.02 -30.73 10.01
CA TYR A 188 -1.62 -30.48 10.36
C TYR A 188 -1.11 -31.49 11.41
N GLN A 189 -1.91 -31.76 12.43
CA GLN A 189 -1.62 -32.80 13.43
C GLN A 189 -1.48 -34.17 12.78
N GLN A 190 -2.36 -34.53 11.83
CA GLN A 190 -2.28 -35.78 11.09
C GLN A 190 -1.02 -35.88 10.23
N GLU A 191 -0.61 -34.80 9.55
CA GLU A 191 0.64 -34.78 8.77
C GLU A 191 1.88 -34.92 9.64
N ILE A 192 1.92 -34.24 10.79
CA ILE A 192 3.01 -34.40 11.76
C ILE A 192 3.06 -35.85 12.24
N ARG A 193 1.94 -36.40 12.72
CA ARG A 193 1.87 -37.80 13.18
C ARG A 193 2.36 -38.79 12.12
N LYS A 194 2.01 -38.58 10.85
CA LYS A 194 2.51 -39.39 9.72
C LYS A 194 4.01 -39.26 9.49
N LYS A 195 4.58 -38.07 9.64
CA LYS A 195 6.01 -37.81 9.39
C LYS A 195 6.90 -38.23 10.55
N THR A 196 6.43 -38.08 11.78
CA THR A 196 7.23 -38.30 12.99
C THR A 196 6.95 -39.64 13.65
N ASN A 197 5.86 -40.33 13.27
CA ASN A 197 5.38 -41.56 13.89
C ASN A 197 5.10 -41.42 15.41
N ILE A 198 4.82 -40.20 15.86
CA ILE A 198 4.64 -39.87 17.27
C ILE A 198 3.18 -40.07 17.68
N THR A 199 2.95 -40.87 18.71
CA THR A 199 1.66 -41.08 19.39
C THR A 199 1.58 -40.26 20.68
N GLU A 200 0.38 -40.05 21.21
CA GLU A 200 0.21 -39.37 22.50
C GLU A 200 0.90 -40.12 23.66
N ASP A 201 0.95 -41.46 23.59
CA ASP A 201 1.65 -42.29 24.58
C ASP A 201 3.16 -42.03 24.60
N ILE A 202 3.75 -41.79 23.41
CA ILE A 202 5.17 -41.43 23.29
C ILE A 202 5.42 -40.05 23.93
N ILE A 203 4.52 -39.09 23.75
CA ILE A 203 4.65 -37.74 24.31
C ILE A 203 4.49 -37.77 25.83
N MET A 204 3.57 -38.59 26.36
CA MET A 204 3.38 -38.76 27.79
C MET A 204 4.57 -39.41 28.50
N GLY A 205 5.41 -40.16 27.77
CA GLY A 205 6.66 -40.72 28.26
C GLY A 205 7.87 -39.78 28.19
N MET A 206 7.74 -38.59 27.59
CA MET A 206 8.83 -37.62 27.45
C MET A 206 9.00 -36.75 28.71
N SER A 207 10.19 -36.17 28.87
CA SER A 207 10.37 -35.08 29.83
C SER A 207 9.53 -33.86 29.42
N TYR A 208 9.14 -33.03 30.41
CA TYR A 208 8.31 -31.85 30.16
C TYR A 208 8.90 -30.93 29.07
N ASP A 209 10.21 -30.69 29.09
CA ASP A 209 10.88 -29.78 28.14
C ASP A 209 10.88 -30.32 26.70
N GLU A 210 10.91 -31.63 26.53
CA GLU A 210 10.80 -32.29 25.23
C GLU A 210 9.35 -32.33 24.75
N ALA A 211 8.43 -32.69 25.65
CA ALA A 211 7.00 -32.73 25.38
C ALA A 211 6.46 -31.35 24.98
N VAL A 212 6.89 -30.26 25.61
CA VAL A 212 6.43 -28.89 25.30
C VAL A 212 6.85 -28.45 23.90
N LYS A 213 8.09 -28.73 23.49
CA LYS A 213 8.55 -28.41 22.12
C LYS A 213 7.71 -29.13 21.08
N LEU A 214 7.40 -30.39 21.36
CA LEU A 214 6.60 -31.23 20.49
C LEU A 214 5.11 -30.83 20.47
N TRP A 215 4.55 -30.43 21.62
CA TRP A 215 3.20 -29.89 21.73
C TRP A 215 3.02 -28.57 20.99
N LYS A 216 4.01 -27.68 21.04
CA LYS A 216 4.03 -26.43 20.24
C LYS A 216 4.04 -26.75 18.75
N LEU A 217 4.90 -27.68 18.34
CA LEU A 217 4.97 -28.17 16.97
C LEU A 217 3.64 -28.78 16.52
N ILE A 218 3.00 -29.65 17.30
CA ILE A 218 1.71 -30.31 16.97
C ILE A 218 0.54 -29.30 16.93
N ARG A 219 0.58 -28.26 17.76
CA ARG A 219 -0.45 -27.22 17.81
C ARG A 219 -0.24 -26.09 16.79
N GLY A 220 0.82 -26.13 16.00
CA GLY A 220 1.14 -25.09 15.02
C GLY A 220 1.47 -23.74 15.66
N ILE A 221 1.98 -23.76 16.89
CA ILE A 221 2.41 -22.58 17.64
C ILE A 221 3.93 -22.48 17.43
N ILE A 222 4.37 -21.51 16.63
CA ILE A 222 5.80 -21.20 16.41
C ILE A 222 6.36 -20.49 17.64
#